data_AF-A0A1S4BD68-F1
#
_entry.id   AF-A0A1S4BD68-F1
#
_cell.length_a   1.000
_cell.length_b   1.000
_cell.length_c   1.000
_cell.angle_alpha   90.00
_cell.angle_beta   90.00
_cell.angle_gamma   90.00
#
_symmetry.space_group_name_H-M   'P 1'
#
loop_
_entity.id
_entity.type
_entity.pdbx_description
1 polymer ?
#
loop_
_entity_poly.entity_id
_entity_poly.type
_entity_poly.pdbx_seq_one_letter_code
_entity_poly.pdbx_strand_id
1 'polypeptide(L)'
;MTRDEILYSVLGERTCYVRGKGYGKKPPKKCNIQHANIEASVYSAMDIVRQEMQSEMDRKLQGEREQIAAELRRYIELELQRKLEIELERKLADEREHINVEVDKRIHLEVDKRMHEQFASFMTRMQQGQGT
;
A
#
# COMPACT_ATOMS: atom_id res chain seq x y z
N MET A 1 -61.55 37.63 -64.83
CA MET A 1 -60.26 37.17 -64.28
C MET A 1 -59.64 36.20 -65.27
N THR A 2 -58.58 36.60 -65.95
CA THR A 2 -57.88 35.79 -66.95
C THR A 2 -56.68 35.09 -66.33
N ARG A 3 -56.25 33.97 -66.93
CA ARG A 3 -55.14 33.13 -66.42
C ARG A 3 -53.85 33.92 -66.18
N ASP A 4 -53.65 34.99 -66.94
CA ASP A 4 -52.47 35.84 -66.88
C ASP A 4 -52.46 36.76 -65.63
N GLU A 5 -53.63 37.16 -65.13
CA GLU A 5 -53.76 37.96 -63.89
C GLU A 5 -53.40 37.14 -62.64
N ILE A 6 -53.70 35.84 -62.64
CA ILE A 6 -53.35 34.91 -61.55
C ILE A 6 -51.84 34.64 -61.53
N LEU A 7 -51.21 34.54 -62.70
CA LEU A 7 -49.77 34.33 -62.79
C LEU A 7 -48.98 35.55 -62.31
N TYR A 8 -49.47 36.77 -62.57
CA TYR A 8 -48.83 37.99 -62.09
C TYR A 8 -48.89 38.13 -60.56
N SER A 9 -50.01 37.74 -59.92
CA SER A 9 -50.17 37.86 -58.47
C SER A 9 -49.35 36.84 -57.67
N VAL A 10 -49.14 35.63 -58.22
CA VAL A 10 -48.40 34.55 -57.53
C VAL A 10 -46.89 34.64 -57.76
N LEU A 11 -46.46 35.07 -58.95
CA LEU A 11 -45.03 35.01 -59.33
C LEU A 11 -44.31 36.35 -59.24
N GLY A 12 -45.03 37.45 -59.04
CA GLY A 12 -44.46 38.80 -59.07
C GLY A 12 -43.90 39.17 -60.45
N GLU A 13 -43.56 40.44 -60.62
CA GLU A 13 -42.99 40.96 -61.87
C GLU A 13 -41.64 40.27 -62.13
N ARG A 14 -41.59 39.38 -63.14
CA ARG A 14 -40.37 38.69 -63.57
C ARG A 14 -39.38 39.69 -64.17
N THR A 15 -38.67 40.40 -63.31
CA THR A 15 -37.43 41.05 -63.69
C THR A 15 -36.29 40.03 -63.60
N CYS A 16 -35.46 40.04 -64.64
CA CYS A 16 -34.10 39.50 -64.73
C CYS A 16 -33.90 37.99 -65.05
N TYR A 17 -33.98 37.65 -66.35
CA TYR A 17 -33.10 36.64 -66.94
C TYR A 17 -31.73 37.31 -67.22
N VAL A 18 -30.81 37.29 -66.24
CA VAL A 18 -29.44 37.80 -66.47
C VAL A 18 -28.64 36.75 -67.23
N ARG A 19 -28.61 36.91 -68.56
CA ARG A 19 -27.62 36.27 -69.43
C ARG A 19 -26.24 36.88 -69.13
N GLY A 20 -25.53 36.30 -68.16
CA GLY A 20 -24.15 36.68 -67.83
C GLY A 20 -23.31 35.44 -67.58
N LYS A 21 -22.29 35.21 -68.41
CA LYS A 21 -21.22 34.24 -68.15
C LYS A 21 -20.46 34.69 -66.90
N GLY A 22 -20.84 34.19 -65.75
CA GLY A 22 -20.12 34.38 -64.50
C GLY A 22 -20.20 33.09 -63.73
N TYR A 23 -19.12 32.32 -63.72
CA TYR A 23 -18.93 31.28 -62.72
C TYR A 23 -19.16 31.95 -61.36
N GLY A 24 -20.29 31.67 -60.72
CA GLY A 24 -20.54 32.07 -59.34
C GLY A 24 -19.31 31.66 -58.54
N LYS A 25 -18.64 32.62 -57.92
CA LYS A 25 -17.37 32.39 -57.23
C LYS A 25 -17.56 31.17 -56.33
N LYS A 26 -16.70 30.14 -56.47
CA LYS A 26 -16.68 29.02 -55.53
C LYS A 26 -16.62 29.62 -54.11
N PRO A 27 -17.47 29.18 -53.17
CA PRO A 27 -17.39 29.68 -51.81
C PRO A 27 -15.94 29.49 -51.31
N PRO A 28 -15.35 30.50 -50.65
CA PRO A 28 -13.95 30.44 -50.26
C PRO A 28 -13.72 29.18 -49.41
N LYS A 29 -12.67 28.40 -49.74
CA LYS A 29 -12.30 27.10 -49.13
C LYS A 29 -11.87 27.19 -47.65
N LYS A 30 -12.49 28.06 -46.85
CA LYS A 30 -12.16 28.30 -45.44
C LYS A 30 -12.60 27.15 -44.51
N CYS A 31 -13.48 26.26 -44.98
CA CYS A 31 -14.02 25.14 -44.20
C CYS A 31 -12.96 24.12 -43.75
N ASN A 32 -12.07 23.68 -44.66
CA ASN A 32 -11.10 22.62 -44.34
C ASN A 32 -10.06 23.01 -43.28
N ILE A 33 -9.65 24.28 -43.24
CA ILE A 33 -8.66 24.77 -42.26
C ILE A 33 -9.29 24.88 -40.86
N GLN A 34 -10.54 25.31 -40.76
CA GLN A 34 -11.25 25.38 -39.48
C GLN A 34 -11.54 23.99 -38.91
N HIS A 35 -11.90 23.03 -39.77
CA HIS A 35 -12.09 21.63 -39.36
C HIS A 35 -10.79 21.01 -38.83
N ALA A 36 -9.67 21.18 -39.54
CA ALA A 36 -8.37 20.67 -39.11
C ALA A 36 -7.90 21.27 -37.78
N ASN A 37 -8.19 22.56 -37.52
CA ASN A 37 -7.86 23.21 -36.25
C ASN A 37 -8.71 22.67 -35.09
N ILE A 38 -10.00 22.38 -35.32
CA ILE A 38 -10.88 21.78 -34.32
C ILE A 38 -10.42 20.35 -34.02
N GLU A 39 -10.15 19.55 -35.04
CA GLU A 39 -9.65 18.18 -34.88
C GLU A 39 -8.32 18.19 -34.11
N ALA A 40 -7.37 19.04 -34.47
CA ALA A 40 -6.10 19.18 -33.75
C ALA A 40 -6.29 19.60 -32.28
N SER A 41 -7.23 20.52 -32.00
CA SER A 41 -7.56 20.92 -30.63
C SER A 41 -8.18 19.77 -29.83
N VAL A 42 -9.04 18.95 -30.44
CA VAL A 42 -9.66 17.79 -29.79
C VAL A 42 -8.63 16.69 -29.53
N TYR A 43 -7.75 16.40 -30.49
CA TYR A 43 -6.64 15.46 -30.28
C TYR A 43 -5.72 15.92 -29.14
N SER A 44 -5.37 17.21 -29.11
CA SER A 44 -4.57 17.78 -28.02
C SER A 44 -5.24 17.63 -26.66
N ALA A 45 -6.55 17.95 -26.57
CA ALA A 45 -7.30 17.76 -25.33
C ALA A 45 -7.36 16.29 -24.89
N MET A 46 -7.53 15.36 -25.84
CA MET A 46 -7.51 13.92 -25.56
C MET A 46 -6.15 13.43 -25.08
N ASP A 47 -5.06 13.96 -25.63
CA ASP A 47 -3.70 13.60 -25.21
C ASP A 47 -3.38 14.13 -23.82
N ILE A 48 -3.83 15.34 -23.47
CA ILE A 48 -3.71 15.87 -22.11
C ILE A 48 -4.43 14.96 -21.13
N VAL A 49 -5.69 14.62 -21.39
CA VAL A 49 -6.48 13.73 -20.52
C VAL A 49 -5.82 12.35 -20.37
N ARG A 50 -5.26 11.81 -21.46
CA ARG A 50 -4.52 10.53 -21.42
C ARG A 50 -3.28 10.62 -20.54
N GLN A 51 -2.50 11.70 -20.66
CA GLN A 51 -1.29 11.92 -19.87
C GLN A 51 -1.63 12.10 -18.39
N GLU A 52 -2.67 12.88 -18.08
CA GLU A 52 -3.14 13.08 -16.71
C GLU A 52 -3.56 11.75 -16.08
N MET A 53 -4.39 10.96 -16.77
CA MET A 53 -4.84 9.66 -16.29
C MET A 53 -3.65 8.70 -16.06
N GLN A 54 -2.67 8.69 -16.97
CA GLN A 54 -1.47 7.85 -16.79
C GLN A 54 -0.68 8.29 -15.57
N SER A 55 -0.45 9.60 -15.40
CA SER A 55 0.32 10.14 -14.28
C SER A 55 -0.38 9.90 -12.93
N GLU A 56 -1.71 9.96 -12.90
CA GLU A 56 -2.50 9.68 -11.70
C GLU A 56 -2.41 8.20 -11.34
N MET A 57 -2.51 7.31 -12.34
CA MET A 57 -2.41 5.87 -12.15
C MET A 57 -1.02 5.47 -11.64
N ASP A 58 0.03 6.03 -12.23
CA ASP A 58 1.41 5.80 -11.80
C ASP A 58 1.64 6.28 -10.37
N ARG A 59 1.13 7.48 -10.02
CA ARG A 59 1.20 8.01 -8.66
C ARG A 59 0.46 7.10 -7.66
N LYS A 60 -0.73 6.63 -8.02
CA LYS A 60 -1.52 5.75 -7.15
C LYS A 60 -0.83 4.40 -6.94
N LEU A 61 -0.33 3.80 -8.02
CA LEU A 61 0.41 2.54 -7.96
C LEU A 61 1.68 2.68 -7.10
N GLN A 62 2.40 3.79 -7.24
CA GLN A 62 3.58 4.06 -6.43
C GLN A 62 3.22 4.22 -4.95
N GLY A 63 2.15 4.96 -4.64
CA GLY A 63 1.65 5.11 -3.27
C GLY A 63 1.25 3.76 -2.64
N GLU A 64 0.52 2.92 -3.37
CA GLU A 64 0.15 1.56 -2.90
C GLU A 64 1.39 0.69 -2.65
N ARG A 65 2.40 0.76 -3.53
CA ARG A 65 3.67 0.03 -3.35
C ARG A 65 4.42 0.48 -2.10
N GLU A 66 4.52 1.79 -1.88
CA GLU A 66 5.18 2.36 -0.70
C GLU A 66 4.44 2.00 0.58
N GLN A 67 3.12 2.05 0.56
CA GLN A 67 2.29 1.63 1.69
C GLN A 67 2.52 0.15 2.03
N ILE A 68 2.42 -0.75 1.03
CA ILE A 68 2.65 -2.18 1.23
C ILE A 68 4.07 -2.43 1.75
N ALA A 69 5.08 -1.74 1.19
CA ALA A 69 6.45 -1.87 1.66
C ALA A 69 6.60 -1.42 3.12
N ALA A 70 5.95 -0.33 3.53
CA ALA A 70 5.98 0.16 4.90
C ALA A 70 5.26 -0.82 5.86
N GLU A 71 4.10 -1.33 5.48
CA GLU A 71 3.34 -2.32 6.26
C GLU A 71 4.13 -3.62 6.43
N LEU A 72 4.72 -4.14 5.36
CA LEU A 72 5.57 -5.34 5.41
C LEU A 72 6.80 -5.14 6.29
N ARG A 73 7.48 -4.01 6.18
CA ARG A 73 8.63 -3.67 7.04
C ARG A 73 8.23 -3.67 8.52
N ARG A 74 7.13 -2.98 8.84
CA ARG A 74 6.60 -2.91 10.21
C ARG A 74 6.21 -4.29 10.73
N TYR A 75 5.55 -5.10 9.91
CA TYR A 75 5.16 -6.46 10.29
C TYR A 75 6.39 -7.33 10.61
N ILE A 76 7.40 -7.32 9.72
CA ILE A 76 8.63 -8.10 9.92
C ILE A 76 9.36 -7.64 11.18
N GLU A 77 9.47 -6.33 11.40
CA GLU A 77 10.13 -5.77 12.58
C GLU A 77 9.46 -6.22 13.88
N LEU A 78 8.13 -6.09 13.96
CA LEU A 78 7.36 -6.52 15.13
C LEU A 78 7.45 -8.03 15.36
N GLU A 79 7.36 -8.82 14.29
CA GLU A 79 7.42 -10.28 14.39
C GLU A 79 8.81 -10.76 14.84
N LEU A 80 9.88 -10.13 14.35
CA LEU A 80 11.24 -10.42 14.79
C LEU A 80 11.45 -10.02 16.25
N GLN A 81 10.98 -8.84 16.65
CA GLN A 81 11.08 -8.36 18.02
C GLN A 81 10.36 -9.31 18.99
N ARG A 82 9.14 -9.73 18.64
CA ARG A 82 8.36 -10.68 19.43
C ARG A 82 9.04 -12.04 19.55
N LYS A 83 9.60 -12.57 18.45
CA LYS A 83 10.34 -13.85 18.48
C LYS A 83 11.58 -13.76 19.38
N LEU A 84 12.31 -12.65 19.29
CA LEU A 84 13.50 -12.43 20.11
C LEU A 84 13.15 -12.36 21.60
N GLU A 85 12.06 -11.65 21.94
CA GLU A 85 11.57 -11.54 23.32
C GLU A 85 11.18 -12.92 23.89
N ILE A 86 10.39 -13.70 23.13
CA ILE A 86 10.01 -15.07 23.54
C ILE A 86 11.24 -15.97 23.70
N GLU A 87 12.23 -15.87 22.81
CA GLU A 87 13.44 -16.70 22.90
C GLU A 87 14.31 -16.30 24.09
N LEU A 88 14.42 -15.00 24.39
CA LEU A 88 15.11 -14.52 25.59
C LEU A 88 14.42 -14.98 26.88
N GLU A 89 13.09 -14.88 26.95
CA GLU A 89 12.33 -15.36 28.11
C GLU A 89 12.51 -16.86 28.33
N ARG A 90 12.50 -17.66 27.26
CA ARG A 90 12.76 -19.10 27.34
C ARG A 90 14.15 -19.40 27.86
N LYS A 91 15.19 -18.76 27.32
CA LYS A 91 16.57 -18.96 27.80
C LYS A 91 16.73 -18.58 29.27
N LEU A 92 16.12 -17.48 29.69
CA LEU A 92 16.13 -17.08 31.10
C LEU A 92 15.37 -18.05 31.99
N ALA A 93 14.25 -18.61 31.54
CA ALA A 93 13.52 -19.63 32.27
C ALA A 93 14.34 -20.93 32.42
N ASP A 94 14.94 -21.40 31.32
CA ASP A 94 15.80 -22.59 31.30
C ASP A 94 17.02 -22.43 32.22
N GLU A 95 17.69 -21.26 32.18
CA GLU A 95 18.81 -20.96 33.07
C GLU A 95 18.38 -20.92 34.54
N ARG A 96 17.23 -20.32 34.85
CA ARG A 96 16.68 -20.29 36.20
C ARG A 96 16.35 -21.69 36.70
N GLU A 97 15.75 -22.54 35.86
CA GLU A 97 15.46 -23.93 36.22
C GLU A 97 16.74 -24.71 36.47
N HIS A 98 17.74 -24.58 35.59
CA HIS A 98 19.04 -25.23 35.77
C HIS A 98 19.71 -24.81 37.08
N ILE A 99 19.75 -23.50 37.37
CA ILE A 99 20.32 -22.97 38.62
C ILE A 99 19.55 -23.49 39.82
N ASN A 100 18.22 -23.50 39.78
CA ASN A 100 17.40 -24.02 40.89
C ASN A 100 17.72 -25.50 41.17
N VAL A 101 17.80 -26.33 40.13
CA VAL A 101 18.17 -27.74 40.27
C VAL A 101 19.58 -27.90 40.85
N GLU A 102 20.54 -27.08 40.44
CA GLU A 102 21.90 -27.11 40.97
C GLU A 102 21.96 -26.67 42.44
N VAL A 103 21.21 -25.63 42.80
CA VAL A 103 21.09 -25.13 44.18
C VAL A 103 20.44 -26.18 45.06
N ASP A 104 19.34 -26.80 44.64
CA ASP A 104 18.65 -27.85 45.40
C ASP A 104 19.58 -29.04 45.66
N LYS A 105 20.35 -29.47 44.65
CA LYS A 105 21.36 -30.53 44.82
C LYS A 105 22.42 -30.14 45.86
N ARG A 106 22.93 -28.91 45.83
CA ARG A 106 23.91 -28.43 46.81
C ARG A 106 23.33 -28.38 48.22
N ILE A 107 22.08 -27.92 48.35
CA ILE A 107 21.37 -27.87 49.64
C ILE A 107 21.22 -29.28 50.20
N HIS A 108 20.76 -30.25 49.40
CA HIS A 108 20.63 -31.64 49.83
C HIS A 108 21.96 -32.21 50.33
N LEU A 109 23.04 -32.03 49.57
CA LEU A 109 24.37 -32.50 49.97
C LEU A 109 24.87 -31.85 51.27
N GLU A 110 24.68 -30.55 51.45
CA GLU A 110 25.10 -29.83 52.65
C GLU A 110 24.26 -30.23 53.88
N VAL A 111 22.95 -30.44 53.71
CA VAL A 111 22.07 -30.93 54.76
C VAL A 111 22.48 -32.33 55.20
N ASP A 112 22.71 -33.24 54.26
CA ASP A 112 23.16 -34.60 54.56
C ASP A 112 24.51 -34.58 55.28
N LYS A 113 25.47 -33.78 54.79
CA LYS A 113 26.78 -33.62 55.42
C LYS A 113 26.66 -33.14 56.86
N ARG A 114 25.89 -32.08 57.12
CA ARG A 114 25.67 -31.55 58.47
C ARG A 114 24.98 -32.55 59.38
N MET A 115 24.04 -33.34 58.86
CA MET A 115 23.38 -34.39 59.63
C MET A 115 24.37 -35.46 60.08
N HIS A 116 25.25 -35.90 59.18
CA HIS A 116 26.31 -36.85 59.51
C HIS A 116 27.30 -36.28 60.53
N GLU A 117 27.73 -35.03 60.37
CA GLU A 117 28.62 -34.35 61.33
C GLU A 117 27.99 -34.21 62.72
N GLN A 118 26.73 -33.81 62.79
CA GLN A 118 25.95 -33.73 64.04
C GLN A 118 25.84 -35.09 64.72
N PHE A 119 25.52 -36.14 63.95
CA PHE A 119 25.41 -37.50 64.46
C PHE A 119 26.75 -38.04 64.98
N ALA A 120 27.84 -37.83 64.22
CA ALA A 120 29.19 -38.21 64.65
C ALA A 120 29.60 -37.47 65.94
N SER A 121 29.34 -36.16 66.02
CA SER A 121 29.60 -35.36 67.23
C SER A 121 28.80 -35.85 68.44
N PHE A 122 27.55 -36.26 68.23
CA PHE A 122 26.71 -36.86 69.28
C PHE A 122 27.29 -38.19 69.77
N MET A 123 27.67 -39.09 68.87
CA MET A 123 28.27 -40.40 69.23
C MET A 123 29.58 -40.25 70.00
N THR A 124 30.45 -39.32 69.59
CA THR A 124 31.70 -39.03 70.31
C THR A 124 31.43 -38.56 71.75
N ARG A 125 30.42 -37.71 71.96
CA ARG A 125 30.03 -37.26 73.30
C ARG A 125 29.49 -38.41 74.17
N MET A 126 28.69 -39.31 73.58
CA MET A 126 28.18 -40.49 74.27
C MET A 126 29.30 -41.43 74.73
N GLN A 127 30.30 -41.68 73.88
CA GLN A 127 31.46 -42.51 74.22
C GLN A 127 32.32 -41.90 75.33
N GLN A 128 32.53 -40.59 75.31
CA GLN A 128 33.30 -39.89 76.35
C GLN A 128 32.57 -39.83 77.69
N GLY A 129 31.23 -39.78 77.69
CA GLY A 129 30.41 -39.74 78.90
C GLY A 129 30.18 -41.09 79.61
N GLN A 130 30.53 -42.22 78.98
CA GLN A 130 30.39 -43.57 79.56
C GLN A 130 31.71 -44.13 80.14
N GLY A 131 32.77 -43.32 80.20
CA GLY A 131 34.11 -43.69 80.68
C GLY A 131 34.47 -43.19 82.09
N THR A 132 33.49 -43.01 82.98
CA THR A 132 33.70 -42.68 84.41
C THR A 132 33.11 -43.75 85.31
#